data_AF-A0A562Q889-F1
#
_entry.id   AF-A0A562Q889-F1
#
_cell.length_a   1.000
_cell.length_b   1.000
_cell.length_c   1.000
_cell.angle_alpha   90.00
_cell.angle_beta   90.00
_cell.angle_gamma   90.00
#
_symmetry.space_group_name_H-M   'P 1'
#
loop_
_entity.id
_entity.type
_entity.pdbx_description
1 polymer ?
#
loop_
_entity_poly.entity_id
_entity_poly.type
_entity_poly.pdbx_seq_one_letter_code
_entity_poly.pdbx_strand_id
1 'polypeptide(L)'
;MSGVQFIHDKEGNPVFAVLPIDSYRRIVSGDSALQAEAVVKPSLLTEEDLMIKLPYAGPVGFLDIRQLVKYLDSKGIRDLAINQRAQKLDKYPEEQKMTLDPIIRRDFLPANSPYRNTMQATAEVVDALVESGFFRRTKKKYPFFARAVNALELVEEKVVTLS
;
A
#
# COMPACT_ATOMS: atom_id res chain seq x y z
N MET A 1 -34.17 11.04 -2.30
CA MET A 1 -33.90 12.43 -2.71
C MET A 1 -32.77 12.97 -1.86
N SER A 2 -31.55 13.00 -2.40
CA SER A 2 -30.34 13.45 -1.69
C SER A 2 -30.32 14.98 -1.61
N GLY A 3 -30.88 15.53 -0.54
CA GLY A 3 -30.93 16.99 -0.30
C GLY A 3 -29.62 17.53 0.27
N VAL A 4 -28.51 17.33 -0.43
CA VAL A 4 -27.22 17.95 -0.06
C VAL A 4 -27.06 19.24 -0.87
N GLN A 5 -26.80 20.35 -0.18
CA GLN A 5 -26.57 21.65 -0.80
C GLN A 5 -25.13 22.10 -0.52
N PHE A 6 -24.48 22.66 -1.53
CA PHE A 6 -23.12 23.17 -1.42
C PHE A 6 -23.12 24.70 -1.48
N ILE A 7 -22.41 25.32 -0.53
CA ILE A 7 -22.15 26.75 -0.49
C ILE A 7 -20.75 26.96 -1.07
N HIS A 8 -20.67 27.76 -2.13
CA HIS A 8 -19.43 28.00 -2.87
C HIS A 8 -18.79 29.35 -2.49
N ASP A 9 -17.47 29.47 -2.67
CA ASP A 9 -16.76 30.74 -2.59
C ASP A 9 -16.94 31.62 -3.84
N LYS A 10 -16.24 32.76 -3.87
CA LYS A 10 -16.28 33.72 -4.98
C LYS A 10 -15.67 33.17 -6.28
N GLU A 11 -14.89 32.10 -6.20
CA GLU A 11 -14.27 31.43 -7.36
C GLU A 11 -15.09 30.22 -7.81
N GLY A 12 -16.20 29.93 -7.13
CA GLY A 12 -17.10 28.83 -7.45
C GLY A 12 -16.70 27.48 -6.85
N ASN A 13 -15.76 27.44 -5.90
CA ASN A 13 -15.37 26.20 -5.23
C ASN A 13 -16.26 25.94 -4.00
N PRO A 14 -16.70 24.70 -3.76
CA PRO A 14 -17.54 24.37 -2.60
C PRO A 14 -16.73 24.46 -1.30
N VAL A 15 -17.16 25.33 -0.38
CA VAL A 15 -16.47 25.54 0.93
C VAL A 15 -17.26 24.93 2.08
N PHE A 16 -18.59 24.91 1.99
CA PHE A 16 -19.43 24.26 3.00
C PHE A 16 -20.49 23.39 2.34
N ALA A 17 -20.87 22.31 3.02
CA ALA A 17 -21.98 21.46 2.63
C ALA A 17 -23.04 21.43 3.75
N VAL A 18 -24.30 21.59 3.36
CA VAL A 18 -25.46 21.41 4.23
C VAL A 18 -26.07 20.05 3.90
N LEU A 19 -26.13 19.20 4.92
CA LEU A 19 -26.66 17.85 4.82
C LEU A 19 -27.72 17.59 5.90
N PRO A 20 -28.73 16.75 5.61
CA PRO A 20 -29.69 16.31 6.62
C PRO A 20 -28.99 15.67 7.82
N ILE A 21 -29.47 15.97 9.03
CA ILE A 21 -28.79 15.58 10.27
C ILE A 21 -28.58 14.07 10.40
N ASP A 22 -29.49 13.25 9.86
CA ASP A 22 -29.36 11.80 9.86
C ASP A 22 -28.23 11.30 8.95
N SER A 23 -27.95 12.02 7.87
CA SER A 23 -26.81 11.72 6.98
C SER A 23 -25.50 12.08 7.67
N TYR A 24 -25.45 13.20 8.39
CA TYR A 24 -24.27 13.60 9.17
C TYR A 24 -23.98 12.60 10.29
N ARG A 25 -25.01 12.19 11.03
CA ARG A 25 -24.87 11.21 12.12
C ARG A 25 -24.35 9.87 11.61
N ARG A 26 -24.82 9.37 10.46
CA ARG A 26 -24.30 8.12 9.87
C ARG A 26 -22.81 8.22 9.50
N ILE A 27 -22.38 9.36 8.97
CA ILE A 27 -20.97 9.61 8.63
C ILE A 27 -20.11 9.66 9.90
N VAL A 28 -20.56 10.36 10.94
CA VAL A 28 -19.81 10.50 12.22
C VAL A 28 -19.82 9.23 13.05
N SER A 29 -20.89 8.44 13.00
CA SER A 29 -21.02 7.18 13.75
C SER A 29 -20.27 6.00 13.11
N GLY A 30 -19.63 6.19 11.95
CA GLY A 30 -18.77 5.16 11.35
C GLY A 30 -19.52 3.96 10.74
N ASP A 31 -20.84 4.07 10.55
CA ASP A 31 -21.66 3.07 9.87
C ASP A 31 -21.36 3.11 8.36
N SER A 32 -20.24 2.47 8.01
CA SER A 32 -19.64 2.40 6.69
C SER A 32 -20.41 1.41 5.80
N ALA A 33 -21.70 1.66 5.56
CA ALA A 33 -22.56 0.78 4.76
C ALA A 33 -23.18 1.44 3.53
N LEU A 34 -22.96 2.73 3.27
CA LEU A 34 -23.44 3.35 2.03
C LEU A 34 -22.39 4.27 1.42
N GLN A 35 -21.82 3.77 0.32
CA GLN A 35 -21.15 4.51 -0.74
C GLN A 35 -19.93 5.32 -0.28
N ALA A 36 -18.81 4.61 -0.18
CA ALA A 36 -17.55 5.21 -0.55
C ALA A 36 -17.61 5.58 -2.04
N GLU A 37 -18.13 6.75 -2.37
CA GLU A 37 -17.40 7.59 -3.32
C GLU A 37 -16.05 7.83 -2.65
N ALA A 38 -15.15 6.88 -2.89
CA ALA A 38 -13.79 6.96 -2.45
C ALA A 38 -13.30 8.34 -2.87
N VAL A 39 -12.84 9.13 -1.90
CA VAL A 39 -11.80 10.09 -2.19
C VAL A 39 -10.73 9.27 -2.89
N VAL A 40 -10.69 9.35 -4.23
CA VAL A 40 -9.74 8.66 -5.07
C VAL A 40 -8.40 9.27 -4.68
N LYS A 41 -7.78 8.70 -3.64
CA LYS A 41 -6.35 8.84 -3.46
C LYS A 41 -5.78 8.37 -4.80
N PRO A 42 -4.97 9.18 -5.49
CA PRO A 42 -4.40 8.75 -6.76
C PRO A 42 -3.66 7.44 -6.47
N SER A 43 -4.16 6.33 -7.00
CA SER A 43 -3.53 5.03 -6.83
C SER A 43 -2.12 5.13 -7.40
N LEU A 44 -1.16 4.50 -6.74
CA LEU A 44 0.20 4.39 -7.27
C LEU A 44 0.28 3.35 -8.39
N LEU A 45 -0.80 2.65 -8.69
CA LEU A 45 -0.93 1.74 -9.82
C LEU A 45 -0.99 2.53 -11.14
N THR A 46 -0.17 2.14 -12.11
CA THR A 46 -0.29 2.63 -13.50
C THR A 46 -1.32 1.80 -14.27
N GLU A 47 -1.75 2.28 -15.46
CA GLU A 47 -2.86 1.79 -16.32
C GLU A 47 -2.97 0.27 -16.58
N GLU A 48 -1.97 -0.54 -16.23
CA GLU A 48 -2.01 -2.01 -16.34
C GLU A 48 -2.15 -2.73 -14.97
N ASP A 49 -2.39 -2.02 -13.86
CA ASP A 49 -2.57 -2.54 -12.48
C ASP A 49 -1.43 -3.43 -11.93
N LEU A 50 -0.28 -3.43 -12.61
CA LEU A 50 0.85 -4.33 -12.31
C LEU A 50 2.15 -3.60 -11.98
N MET A 51 2.16 -2.27 -12.05
CA MET A 51 3.33 -1.46 -11.71
C MET A 51 2.95 -0.43 -10.66
N ILE A 52 3.74 -0.35 -9.59
CA ILE A 52 3.56 0.62 -8.51
C ILE A 52 4.64 1.69 -8.62
N LYS A 53 4.24 2.95 -8.76
CA LYS A 53 5.17 4.08 -8.67
C LYS A 53 5.67 4.22 -7.23
N LEU A 54 6.96 4.01 -7.01
CA LEU A 54 7.55 4.12 -5.69
C LEU A 54 7.75 5.61 -5.32
N PRO A 55 7.20 6.08 -4.19
CA PRO A 55 7.12 7.51 -3.87
C PRO A 55 8.48 8.16 -3.69
N TYR A 56 9.49 7.40 -3.26
CA TYR A 56 10.81 7.91 -2.91
C TYR A 56 11.94 7.32 -3.74
N ALA A 57 11.66 6.65 -4.85
CA ALA A 57 12.67 6.02 -5.71
C ALA A 57 13.09 6.89 -6.91
N GLY A 58 12.65 8.15 -6.96
CA GLY A 58 12.94 9.09 -8.04
C GLY A 58 12.02 8.94 -9.26
N PRO A 59 12.31 9.64 -10.38
CA PRO A 59 11.40 9.75 -11.53
C PRO A 59 11.17 8.44 -12.29
N VAL A 60 12.07 7.46 -12.15
CA VAL A 60 12.02 6.15 -12.83
C VAL A 60 11.79 4.98 -11.86
N GLY A 61 11.43 5.28 -10.61
CA GLY A 61 11.26 4.28 -9.57
C GLY A 61 9.91 3.59 -9.63
N PHE A 62 9.86 2.42 -10.26
CA PHE A 62 8.66 1.58 -10.31
C PHE A 62 8.94 0.18 -9.78
N LEU A 63 7.92 -0.43 -9.18
CA LEU A 63 7.92 -1.79 -8.70
C LEU A 63 6.97 -2.62 -9.58
N ASP A 64 7.50 -3.58 -10.34
CA ASP A 64 6.68 -4.58 -11.05
C ASP A 64 6.19 -5.64 -10.07
N ILE A 65 4.88 -5.70 -9.88
CA ILE A 65 4.21 -6.61 -8.94
C ILE A 65 4.47 -8.06 -9.33
N ARG A 66 4.52 -8.39 -10.62
CA ARG A 66 4.78 -9.77 -11.09
C ARG A 66 6.18 -10.21 -10.73
N GLN A 67 7.17 -9.32 -10.88
CA GLN A 67 8.54 -9.61 -10.49
C GLN A 67 8.65 -9.83 -8.98
N LEU A 68 7.93 -9.04 -8.18
CA LEU A 68 7.85 -9.24 -6.73
C LEU A 68 7.21 -10.59 -6.38
N VAL A 69 6.07 -10.93 -6.98
CA VAL A 69 5.38 -12.20 -6.74
C VAL A 69 6.25 -13.38 -7.14
N LYS A 70 6.88 -13.36 -8.33
CA LYS A 70 7.80 -14.40 -8.78
C LYS A 70 9.01 -14.55 -7.86
N TYR A 71 9.57 -13.43 -7.40
CA TYR A 71 10.66 -13.44 -6.42
C TYR A 71 10.23 -14.15 -5.14
N LEU A 72 9.08 -13.80 -4.57
CA LEU A 72 8.57 -14.40 -3.34
C LEU A 72 8.27 -15.90 -3.51
N ASP A 73 7.63 -16.29 -4.61
CA ASP A 73 7.32 -17.69 -4.91
C ASP A 73 8.61 -18.53 -5.08
N SER A 74 9.61 -18.01 -5.79
CA SER A 74 10.93 -18.69 -5.93
C SER A 74 11.68 -18.90 -4.61
N LYS A 75 11.33 -18.12 -3.58
CA LYS A 75 11.90 -18.21 -2.23
C LYS A 75 10.98 -18.97 -1.26
N GLY A 76 9.83 -19.47 -1.72
CA GLY A 76 8.82 -20.11 -0.87
C GLY A 76 8.20 -19.17 0.16
N ILE A 77 8.24 -17.86 -0.08
CA ILE A 77 7.71 -16.85 0.84
C ILE A 77 6.24 -16.62 0.52
N ARG A 78 5.35 -17.09 1.39
CA ARG A 78 3.89 -16.89 1.26
C ARG A 78 3.38 -15.64 1.95
N ASP A 79 4.13 -15.13 2.93
CA ASP A 79 3.81 -13.93 3.66
C ASP A 79 5.06 -13.17 4.09
N LEU A 80 4.92 -11.86 4.28
CA LEU A 80 6.02 -10.97 4.60
C LEU A 80 5.57 -9.85 5.53
N ALA A 81 6.36 -9.62 6.59
CA ALA A 81 6.12 -8.52 7.49
C ALA A 81 6.33 -7.17 6.80
N ILE A 82 5.45 -6.21 7.09
CA ILE A 82 5.56 -4.81 6.66
C ILE A 82 6.43 -4.09 7.72
N ASN A 83 7.75 -4.15 7.56
CA ASN A 83 8.69 -3.55 8.50
C ASN A 83 8.97 -2.07 8.15
N GLN A 84 8.20 -1.16 8.72
CA GLN A 84 8.31 0.29 8.49
C GLN A 84 9.33 0.99 9.40
N ARG A 85 10.41 0.30 9.80
CA ARG A 85 11.49 0.96 10.56
C ARG A 85 12.29 1.88 9.63
N ALA A 86 12.33 3.16 9.96
CA ALA A 86 13.19 4.13 9.29
C ALA A 86 14.66 3.91 9.68
N GLN A 87 15.35 3.05 8.94
CA GLN A 87 16.78 2.79 9.11
C GLN A 87 17.47 2.57 7.75
N LYS A 88 18.80 2.67 7.74
CA LYS A 88 19.61 2.36 6.56
C LYS A 88 19.51 0.87 6.23
N LEU A 89 19.64 0.53 4.95
CA LEU A 89 19.45 -0.84 4.47
C LEU A 89 20.44 -1.83 5.10
N ASP A 90 21.67 -1.40 5.34
CA ASP A 90 22.75 -2.17 5.97
C ASP A 90 22.56 -2.37 7.49
N LYS A 91 21.63 -1.64 8.12
CA LYS A 91 21.33 -1.73 9.55
C LYS A 91 20.19 -2.68 9.89
N TYR A 92 19.57 -3.32 8.90
CA TYR A 92 18.58 -4.35 9.17
C TYR A 92 19.24 -5.60 9.78
N PRO A 93 18.73 -6.11 10.92
CA PRO A 93 19.09 -7.43 11.42
C PRO A 93 18.89 -8.49 10.33
N GLU A 94 19.73 -9.53 10.29
CA GLU A 94 19.69 -10.57 9.25
C GLU A 94 18.29 -11.17 9.08
N GLU A 95 17.63 -11.51 10.18
CA GLU A 95 16.26 -12.00 10.22
C GLU A 95 15.21 -11.05 9.62
N GLN A 96 15.48 -9.75 9.57
CA GLN A 96 14.56 -8.74 9.06
C GLN A 96 14.86 -8.33 7.61
N LYS A 97 15.96 -8.82 7.01
CA LYS A 97 16.32 -8.52 5.61
C LYS A 97 15.35 -9.10 4.59
N MET A 98 14.49 -10.03 5.00
CA MET A 98 13.45 -10.65 4.17
C MET A 98 12.05 -10.07 4.44
N THR A 99 11.97 -8.87 5.04
CA THR A 99 10.72 -8.11 5.16
C THR A 99 10.50 -7.23 3.93
N LEU A 100 9.26 -6.74 3.73
CA LEU A 100 8.83 -6.08 2.49
C LEU A 100 9.78 -4.97 2.03
N ASP A 101 10.11 -4.06 2.94
CA ASP A 101 10.87 -2.87 2.62
C ASP A 101 12.34 -3.15 2.26
N PRO A 102 13.11 -3.93 3.04
CA PRO A 102 14.43 -4.40 2.63
C PRO A 102 14.46 -5.12 1.27
N ILE A 103 13.45 -5.95 0.97
CA ILE A 103 13.37 -6.62 -0.33
C ILE A 103 13.24 -5.59 -1.46
N ILE A 104 12.29 -4.64 -1.35
CA ILE A 104 12.11 -3.58 -2.37
C ILE A 104 13.41 -2.79 -2.55
N ARG A 105 14.04 -2.34 -1.47
CA ARG A 105 15.26 -1.52 -1.53
C ARG A 105 16.48 -2.27 -2.07
N ARG A 106 16.57 -3.58 -1.80
CA ARG A 106 17.70 -4.42 -2.24
C ARG A 106 17.55 -4.87 -3.68
N ASP A 107 16.39 -5.42 -4.04
CA ASP A 107 16.22 -6.21 -5.25
C ASP A 107 15.46 -5.47 -6.35
N PHE A 108 14.69 -4.42 -6.01
CA PHE A 108 13.82 -3.70 -6.95
C PHE A 108 14.25 -2.25 -7.20
N LEU A 109 15.35 -1.80 -6.59
CA LEU A 109 16.01 -0.54 -6.92
C LEU A 109 17.34 -0.81 -7.64
N PRO A 110 17.77 0.06 -8.57
CA PRO A 110 19.10 -0.01 -9.17
C PRO A 110 20.20 -0.09 -8.10
N ALA A 111 21.27 -0.86 -8.37
CA ALA A 111 22.34 -1.09 -7.39
C ALA A 111 22.99 0.21 -6.88
N ASN A 112 23.09 1.22 -7.75
CA ASN A 112 23.63 2.55 -7.45
C ASN A 112 22.56 3.60 -7.15
N SER A 113 21.31 3.18 -6.86
CA SER A 113 20.23 4.12 -6.56
C SER A 113 20.56 4.92 -5.28
N PRO A 114 20.50 6.26 -5.33
CA PRO A 114 20.72 7.10 -4.15
C PRO A 114 19.62 6.90 -3.09
N TYR A 115 18.50 6.26 -3.47
CA TYR A 115 17.32 6.07 -2.62
C TYR A 115 17.28 4.73 -1.87
N ARG A 116 18.34 3.89 -1.95
CA ARG A 116 18.37 2.58 -1.26
C ARG A 116 18.28 2.66 0.27
N ASN A 117 18.62 3.81 0.84
CA ASN A 117 18.49 4.06 2.28
C ASN A 117 17.16 4.74 2.66
N THR A 118 16.30 5.01 1.69
CA THR A 118 14.98 5.63 1.90
C THR A 118 13.90 4.54 1.90
N MET A 119 12.99 4.60 2.87
CA MET A 119 11.86 3.69 2.98
C MET A 119 11.01 3.72 1.71
N GLN A 120 10.69 2.55 1.16
CA GLN A 120 9.88 2.41 -0.05
C GLN A 120 8.54 1.76 0.25
N ALA A 121 8.44 0.89 1.27
CA ALA A 121 7.17 0.26 1.65
C ALA A 121 6.29 1.20 2.51
N THR A 122 5.89 2.32 1.92
CA THR A 122 4.94 3.25 2.54
C THR A 122 3.54 2.64 2.62
N ALA A 123 2.64 3.29 3.36
CA ALA A 123 1.25 2.84 3.44
C ALA A 123 0.60 2.77 2.05
N GLU A 124 0.88 3.75 1.20
CA GLU A 124 0.36 3.85 -0.18
C GLU A 124 0.89 2.72 -1.07
N VAL A 125 2.17 2.33 -0.94
CA VAL A 125 2.72 1.19 -1.67
C VAL A 125 2.08 -0.11 -1.20
N VAL A 126 1.82 -0.25 0.11
CA VAL A 126 1.10 -1.40 0.65
C VAL A 126 -0.36 -1.42 0.19
N ASP A 127 -1.03 -0.27 0.14
CA ASP A 127 -2.39 -0.15 -0.41
C ASP A 127 -2.41 -0.60 -1.88
N ALA A 128 -1.49 -0.10 -2.71
CA ALA A 128 -1.40 -0.48 -4.12
C ALA A 128 -1.10 -1.97 -4.33
N LEU A 129 -0.24 -2.58 -3.50
CA LEU A 129 -0.01 -4.03 -3.53
C LEU A 129 -1.29 -4.82 -3.23
N VAL A 130 -2.10 -4.36 -2.29
CA VAL A 130 -3.37 -5.02 -1.95
C VAL A 130 -4.42 -4.79 -3.05
N GLU A 131 -4.48 -3.57 -3.60
CA GLU A 131 -5.38 -3.20 -4.70
C GLU A 131 -5.14 -4.05 -5.96
N SER A 132 -3.89 -4.45 -6.23
CA SER A 132 -3.56 -5.36 -7.33
C SER A 132 -4.19 -6.76 -7.22
N GLY A 133 -4.70 -7.14 -6.04
CA GLY A 133 -5.30 -8.43 -5.77
C GLY A 133 -4.32 -9.60 -5.57
N PHE A 134 -3.01 -9.41 -5.78
CA PHE A 134 -2.00 -10.44 -5.51
C PHE A 134 -1.68 -10.60 -4.02
N PHE A 135 -2.03 -9.59 -3.21
CA PHE A 135 -1.72 -9.56 -1.78
C PHE A 135 -2.97 -9.24 -0.95
N ARG A 136 -3.02 -9.82 0.25
CA ARG A 136 -3.99 -9.43 1.29
C ARG A 136 -3.29 -9.00 2.57
N ARG A 137 -3.93 -8.08 3.31
CA ARG A 137 -3.44 -7.67 4.64
C ARG A 137 -3.71 -8.75 5.66
N THR A 138 -2.73 -9.02 6.51
CA THR A 138 -2.87 -9.90 7.67
C THR A 138 -2.08 -9.37 8.87
N LYS A 139 -2.27 -9.99 10.03
CA LYS A 139 -1.42 -9.80 11.22
C LYS A 139 -0.80 -11.12 11.59
N LYS A 140 0.53 -11.17 11.68
CA LYS A 140 1.26 -12.41 11.97
C LYS A 140 2.36 -12.17 12.99
N LYS A 141 2.60 -13.17 13.84
CA LYS A 141 3.72 -13.20 14.77
C LYS A 141 4.89 -13.90 14.08
N TYR A 142 6.02 -13.22 13.98
CA TYR A 142 7.27 -13.79 13.47
C TYR A 142 8.22 -14.06 14.64
N PRO A 143 9.12 -15.06 14.56
CA PRO A 143 10.08 -15.38 15.62
C PRO A 143 10.96 -14.18 16.06
N PHE A 144 11.23 -13.27 15.14
CA PHE A 144 12.08 -12.08 15.33
C PHE A 144 11.32 -10.81 15.72
N PHE A 145 10.00 -10.88 15.90
CA PHE A 145 9.20 -9.79 16.44
C PHE A 145 8.58 -10.19 17.77
N ALA A 146 8.73 -9.32 18.78
CA ALA A 146 8.16 -9.55 20.11
C ALA A 146 6.62 -9.68 20.11
N ARG A 147 5.95 -9.07 19.13
CA ARG A 147 4.49 -9.06 18.96
C ARG A 147 4.09 -9.37 17.53
N ALA A 148 2.81 -9.67 17.33
CA ALA A 148 2.24 -9.72 15.98
C ALA A 148 2.35 -8.35 15.29
N VAL A 149 2.71 -8.37 14.02
CA VAL A 149 2.90 -7.18 13.17
C VAL A 149 2.03 -7.28 11.93
N ASN A 150 1.81 -6.14 11.27
CA ASN A 150 1.14 -6.12 9.98
C ASN A 150 2.01 -6.81 8.94
N ALA A 151 1.38 -7.62 8.09
CA ALA A 151 2.02 -8.38 7.05
C ALA A 151 1.16 -8.37 5.77
N LEU A 152 1.80 -8.68 4.66
CA LEU A 152 1.14 -9.04 3.41
C LEU A 152 1.25 -10.55 3.21
N GLU A 153 0.18 -11.16 2.74
CA GLU A 153 0.13 -12.57 2.37
C GLU A 153 -0.27 -12.68 0.90
N LEU A 154 0.39 -13.59 0.16
CA LEU A 154 0.09 -13.85 -1.24
C LEU A 154 -1.27 -14.53 -1.37
N VAL A 155 -2.05 -14.09 -2.36
CA VAL A 155 -3.30 -14.74 -2.74
C VAL A 155 -2.97 -15.85 -3.74
N GLU A 156 -2.95 -17.10 -3.27
CA GLU A 156 -2.47 -18.26 -4.05
C GLU A 156 -3.16 -18.39 -5.42
N GLU A 157 -4.47 -18.19 -5.47
CA GLU A 157 -5.27 -18.23 -6.71
C GLU A 157 -4.76 -17.26 -7.79
N LYS A 158 -4.23 -16.11 -7.38
CA LYS A 158 -3.67 -15.10 -8.29
C LYS A 158 -2.23 -15.40 -8.66
N VAL A 159 -1.45 -15.99 -7.75
CA VAL A 159 -0.06 -16.38 -8.02
C VAL A 159 0.01 -17.44 -9.13
N VAL A 160 -0.89 -18.42 -9.11
CA VAL A 160 -0.95 -19.48 -10.15
C VAL A 160 -1.16 -18.90 -11.56
N THR A 161 -1.88 -17.79 -11.68
CA THR A 161 -2.11 -17.11 -12.97
C THR A 161 -0.85 -16.47 -13.56
N LEU A 162 0.23 -16.32 -12.77
CA LEU A 162 1.51 -15.75 -13.21
C LEU A 162 2.59 -16.81 -13.53
N SER A 163 2.32 -18.08 -13.21
CA SER A 163 3.21 -19.25 -13.38
C SER A 163 3.06 -19.87 -14.75
#